data_AF-A0A959VWE9-F1
#
_entry.id   AF-A0A959VWE9-F1
#
_cell.length_a   1.000
_cell.length_b   1.000
_cell.length_c   1.000
_cell.angle_alpha   90.00
_cell.angle_beta   90.00
_cell.angle_gamma   90.00
#
_symmetry.space_group_name_H-M   'P 1'
#
loop_
_entity.id
_entity.type
_entity.pdbx_description
1 polymer ?
#
loop_
_entity_poly.entity_id
_entity_poly.type
_entity_poly.pdbx_seq_one_letter_code
_entity_poly.pdbx_strand_id
1 'polypeptide(L)'
;VQDVLDKAACYGSLQDTVEVEEELKTYVCKASDARVLEIPNYYMRGFEDAASRYGLGKRGIWVLAAVARLESDYGRGMTPKQLKEHGPMGLSRDEWKQYGVDGDGDGFVERNEPWDGIATFARLLWSQPTLEAGLFEHNHAAWYVEAAVQDAGRIAGDCDTSKTEWNIAYPVPTNSTEINWDNLQILNPVAQDDIQNGLIDQRVVNLLAILTQKYSLLISSLRSDHSMLTASGNVSNHYGGRAMDIAAVNGVPCTDQSEDSPCTEVIRILATLPDGVKPTELIYGWDVDGSGPAFAMSDHTDHIHAGFGL
;
A
#
# COMPACT_ATOMS: atom_id res chain seq x y z
N VAL A 1 -26.11 4.78 -6.65
CA VAL A 1 -25.65 5.48 -7.87
C VAL A 1 -25.79 6.98 -7.72
N GLN A 2 -27.00 7.55 -7.51
CA GLN A 2 -27.15 9.01 -7.36
C GLN A 2 -26.38 9.61 -6.18
N ASP A 3 -26.42 9.00 -5.00
CA ASP A 3 -25.68 9.51 -3.82
C ASP A 3 -24.15 9.49 -4.00
N VAL A 4 -23.62 8.55 -4.79
CA VAL A 4 -22.21 8.49 -5.19
C VAL A 4 -21.89 9.59 -6.20
N LEU A 5 -22.76 9.78 -7.21
CA LEU A 5 -22.64 10.84 -8.21
C LEU A 5 -22.62 12.23 -7.56
N ASP A 6 -23.45 12.43 -6.54
CA ASP A 6 -23.57 13.70 -5.83
C ASP A 6 -22.33 14.03 -4.99
N LYS A 7 -21.57 13.01 -4.52
CA LYS A 7 -20.30 13.18 -3.80
C LYS A 7 -19.08 13.27 -4.72
N ALA A 8 -19.09 12.56 -5.85
CA ALA A 8 -17.99 12.58 -6.84
C ALA A 8 -17.83 13.95 -7.53
N ALA A 9 -18.89 14.77 -7.56
CA ALA A 9 -18.88 16.12 -8.13
C ALA A 9 -17.98 17.12 -7.39
N CYS A 10 -17.35 16.74 -6.27
CA CYS A 10 -16.46 17.60 -5.49
C CYS A 10 -15.01 17.68 -6.01
N TYR A 11 -14.62 16.86 -7.00
CA TYR A 11 -13.24 16.81 -7.47
C TYR A 11 -13.08 17.49 -8.85
N GLY A 12 -12.54 18.71 -8.83
CA GLY A 12 -12.28 19.51 -10.03
C GLY A 12 -11.08 19.02 -10.85
N SER A 13 -11.07 19.36 -12.14
CA SER A 13 -10.02 19.00 -13.09
C SER A 13 -8.64 19.53 -12.69
N LEU A 14 -7.66 18.64 -12.52
CA LEU A 14 -6.26 19.02 -12.30
C LEU A 14 -5.47 18.90 -13.61
N GLN A 15 -5.05 20.04 -14.15
CA GLN A 15 -4.14 20.12 -15.30
C GLN A 15 -2.69 20.21 -14.81
N ASP A 16 -2.09 19.10 -14.37
CA ASP A 16 -0.63 19.02 -14.22
C ASP A 16 -0.12 17.68 -14.73
N THR A 17 0.71 17.73 -15.78
CA THR A 17 1.32 16.56 -16.42
C THR A 17 2.58 16.19 -15.66
N VAL A 18 2.42 15.42 -14.59
CA VAL A 18 3.56 14.72 -13.96
C VAL A 18 3.84 13.44 -14.75
N GLU A 19 5.11 13.20 -15.07
CA GLU A 19 5.59 11.93 -15.64
C GLU A 19 5.22 10.78 -14.70
N VAL A 20 4.56 9.75 -15.24
CA VAL A 20 4.20 8.54 -14.50
C VAL A 20 5.51 7.83 -14.12
N GLU A 21 5.82 7.73 -12.82
CA GLU A 21 6.87 6.80 -12.37
C GLU A 21 6.31 5.37 -12.48
N GLU A 22 6.56 4.74 -13.63
CA GLU A 22 6.07 3.39 -14.01
C GLU A 22 6.94 2.24 -13.47
N GLU A 23 7.90 2.49 -12.56
CA GLU A 23 8.94 1.50 -12.22
C GLU A 23 8.94 1.17 -10.72
N LEU A 24 8.88 -0.12 -10.36
CA LEU A 24 9.07 -0.58 -8.98
C LEU A 24 10.51 -0.29 -8.54
N LYS A 25 10.71 0.49 -7.48
CA LYS A 25 12.03 0.71 -6.88
C LYS A 25 12.29 -0.36 -5.82
N THR A 26 13.14 -1.32 -6.17
CA THR A 26 13.70 -2.28 -5.22
C THR A 26 15.06 -1.80 -4.72
N TYR A 27 15.38 -2.15 -3.47
CA TYR A 27 16.60 -1.71 -2.81
C TYR A 27 17.45 -2.90 -2.38
N VAL A 28 18.75 -2.79 -2.61
CA VAL A 28 19.75 -3.63 -1.95
C VAL A 28 20.71 -2.70 -1.25
N CYS A 29 20.72 -2.77 0.07
CA CYS A 29 21.36 -1.80 0.93
C CYS A 29 22.41 -2.46 1.81
N LYS A 30 23.49 -1.73 2.03
CA LYS A 30 24.55 -2.07 2.98
C LYS A 30 24.63 -0.95 4.00
N ALA A 31 24.40 -1.29 5.27
CA ALA A 31 24.54 -0.32 6.36
C ALA A 31 25.98 0.23 6.44
N SER A 32 26.14 1.37 7.12
CA SER A 32 27.44 2.02 7.28
C SER A 32 28.49 1.05 7.81
N ASP A 33 29.76 1.21 7.42
CA ASP A 33 30.82 0.27 7.85
C ASP A 33 30.95 0.18 9.39
N ALA A 34 30.55 1.23 10.11
CA ALA A 34 30.49 1.24 11.57
C ALA A 34 29.39 0.36 12.17
N ARG A 35 28.33 0.05 11.40
CA ARG A 35 27.11 -0.63 11.86
C ARG A 35 26.75 -1.88 11.04
N VAL A 36 27.48 -2.19 9.98
CA VAL A 36 27.17 -3.27 9.03
C VAL A 36 27.07 -4.66 9.68
N LEU A 37 27.81 -4.90 10.76
CA LEU A 37 27.77 -6.17 11.49
C LEU A 37 26.65 -6.24 12.54
N GLU A 38 25.94 -5.14 12.79
CA GLU A 38 24.91 -5.05 13.82
C GLU A 38 23.53 -5.49 13.31
N ILE A 39 23.25 -5.41 12.01
CA ILE A 39 21.95 -5.76 11.44
C ILE A 39 21.99 -7.22 10.95
N PRO A 40 21.14 -8.12 11.48
CA PRO A 40 21.02 -9.45 10.92
C PRO A 40 20.50 -9.40 9.47
N ASN A 41 21.12 -10.16 8.55
CA ASN A 41 20.70 -10.21 7.13
C ASN A 41 19.22 -10.56 6.94
N TYR A 42 18.64 -11.35 7.86
CA TYR A 42 17.21 -11.67 7.84
C TYR A 42 16.33 -10.43 8.00
N TYR A 43 16.68 -9.54 8.93
CA TYR A 43 15.99 -8.25 9.13
C TYR A 43 16.24 -7.30 7.97
N MET A 44 17.49 -7.23 7.49
CA MET A 44 17.85 -6.31 6.40
C MET A 44 16.99 -6.52 5.16
N ARG A 45 16.79 -7.79 4.77
CA ARG A 45 15.91 -8.14 3.64
C ARG A 45 14.45 -7.77 3.88
N GLY A 46 13.94 -7.96 5.09
CA GLY A 46 12.59 -7.50 5.46
C GLY A 46 12.44 -5.99 5.36
N PHE A 47 13.45 -5.21 5.75
CA PHE A 47 13.42 -3.75 5.63
C PHE A 47 13.42 -3.29 4.16
N GLU A 48 14.25 -3.92 3.32
CA GLU A 48 14.32 -3.65 1.89
C GLU A 48 13.00 -3.98 1.18
N ASP A 49 12.43 -5.16 1.48
CA ASP A 49 11.16 -5.61 0.94
C ASP A 49 10.02 -4.67 1.35
N ALA A 50 9.85 -4.42 2.65
CA ALA A 50 8.77 -3.59 3.15
C ALA A 50 8.88 -2.14 2.67
N ALA A 51 10.08 -1.56 2.61
CA ALA A 51 10.26 -0.21 2.08
C ALA A 51 9.99 -0.11 0.57
N SER A 52 10.25 -1.18 -0.19
CA SER A 52 9.89 -1.26 -1.60
C SER A 52 8.36 -1.38 -1.73
N ARG A 53 7.75 -2.32 -1.01
CA ARG A 53 6.29 -2.58 -1.01
C ARG A 53 5.46 -1.32 -0.71
N TYR A 54 5.89 -0.54 0.27
CA TYR A 54 5.17 0.65 0.75
C TYR A 54 5.74 1.97 0.22
N GLY A 55 6.69 1.95 -0.71
CA GLY A 55 7.26 3.16 -1.30
C GLY A 55 7.95 4.10 -0.29
N LEU A 56 8.47 3.57 0.82
CA LEU A 56 9.07 4.38 1.90
C LEU A 56 10.47 4.93 1.54
N GLY A 57 11.02 4.48 0.41
CA GLY A 57 12.34 4.87 -0.09
C GLY A 57 13.49 4.43 0.80
N LYS A 58 14.72 4.86 0.44
CA LYS A 58 15.94 4.55 1.20
C LYS A 58 15.85 4.99 2.66
N ARG A 59 15.19 6.13 2.94
CA ARG A 59 14.98 6.61 4.31
C ARG A 59 14.12 5.65 5.12
N GLY A 60 13.06 5.08 4.53
CA GLY A 60 12.21 4.10 5.17
C GLY A 60 12.96 2.86 5.66
N ILE A 61 13.86 2.31 4.84
CA ILE A 61 14.71 1.16 5.21
C ILE A 61 15.47 1.43 6.50
N TRP A 62 16.13 2.59 6.58
CA TRP A 62 16.94 2.94 7.73
C TRP A 62 16.10 3.32 8.96
N VAL A 63 14.89 3.86 8.77
CA VAL A 63 13.93 4.08 9.85
C VAL A 63 13.44 2.74 10.43
N LEU A 64 13.07 1.78 9.58
CA LEU A 64 12.68 0.43 10.03
C LEU A 64 13.82 -0.25 10.80
N ALA A 65 15.05 -0.15 10.28
CA ALA A 65 16.23 -0.68 10.95
C ALA A 65 16.51 -0.02 12.32
N ALA A 66 16.30 1.30 12.43
CA ALA A 66 16.46 2.03 13.69
C ALA A 66 15.39 1.64 14.72
N VAL A 67 14.13 1.51 14.31
CA VAL A 67 13.03 1.07 15.18
C VAL A 67 13.30 -0.34 15.70
N ALA A 68 13.62 -1.31 14.82
CA ALA A 68 13.96 -2.68 15.24
C ALA A 68 15.10 -2.71 16.27
N ARG A 69 16.09 -1.81 16.12
CA ARG A 69 17.20 -1.68 17.07
C ARG A 69 16.76 -1.09 18.40
N LEU A 70 15.98 0.00 18.37
CA LEU A 70 15.51 0.70 19.57
C LEU A 70 14.53 -0.14 20.39
N GLU A 71 13.64 -0.88 19.72
CA GLU A 71 12.61 -1.68 20.37
C GLU A 71 13.13 -3.00 20.94
N SER A 72 14.02 -3.67 20.20
CA SER A 72 14.39 -5.05 20.54
C SER A 72 15.84 -5.42 20.31
N ASP A 73 16.68 -4.49 19.83
CA ASP A 73 18.00 -4.80 19.28
C ASP A 73 17.93 -5.96 18.28
N TYR A 74 16.96 -5.92 17.36
CA TYR A 74 16.66 -6.98 16.40
C TYR A 74 16.33 -8.33 17.08
N GLY A 75 15.61 -8.27 18.20
CA GLY A 75 15.22 -9.40 19.05
C GLY A 75 16.36 -9.96 19.92
N ARG A 76 17.56 -9.38 19.90
CA ARG A 76 18.70 -9.91 20.65
C ARG A 76 18.47 -9.82 22.15
N GLY A 77 18.76 -10.91 22.85
CA GLY A 77 18.62 -10.99 24.31
C GLY A 77 17.17 -11.13 24.81
N MET A 78 16.17 -11.10 23.93
CA MET A 78 14.79 -11.40 24.29
C MET A 78 14.55 -12.91 24.42
N THR A 79 13.78 -13.30 25.43
CA THR A 79 13.23 -14.66 25.53
C THR A 79 12.11 -14.87 24.50
N PRO A 80 11.78 -16.12 24.12
CA PRO A 80 10.64 -16.39 23.24
C PRO A 80 9.32 -15.79 23.74
N LYS A 81 9.13 -15.71 25.08
CA LYS A 81 7.95 -15.08 25.68
C LYS A 81 7.95 -13.57 25.42
N GLN A 82 9.07 -12.88 25.61
CA GLN A 82 9.20 -11.44 25.38
C GLN A 82 8.99 -11.10 23.90
N LEU A 83 9.58 -11.88 22.98
CA LEU A 83 9.35 -11.71 21.54
C LEU A 83 7.89 -11.88 21.16
N LYS A 84 7.17 -12.85 21.75
CA LYS A 84 5.74 -13.02 21.50
C LYS A 84 4.88 -11.90 22.09
N GLU A 85 5.34 -11.27 23.17
CA GLU A 85 4.60 -10.22 23.88
C GLU A 85 4.78 -8.84 23.25
N HIS A 86 6.01 -8.49 22.89
CA HIS A 86 6.39 -7.15 22.41
C HIS A 86 6.72 -7.10 20.92
N GLY A 87 7.05 -8.24 20.32
CA GLY A 87 7.53 -8.32 18.96
C GLY A 87 8.91 -7.68 18.75
N PRO A 88 9.47 -7.84 17.55
CA PRO A 88 10.77 -7.26 17.21
C PRO A 88 10.70 -5.76 16.88
N MET A 89 9.50 -5.25 16.59
CA MET A 89 9.23 -3.85 16.21
C MET A 89 8.43 -3.07 17.27
N GLY A 90 8.23 -3.63 18.48
CA GLY A 90 7.59 -2.91 19.58
C GLY A 90 6.08 -2.61 19.44
N LEU A 91 5.43 -3.10 18.39
CA LEU A 91 4.03 -2.83 18.07
C LEU A 91 3.06 -3.34 19.15
N SER A 92 2.16 -2.46 19.57
CA SER A 92 1.07 -2.72 20.50
C SER A 92 0.00 -3.64 19.92
N ARG A 93 -0.90 -4.12 20.79
CA ARG A 93 -2.03 -4.97 20.36
C ARG A 93 -2.97 -4.27 19.38
N ASP A 94 -3.18 -2.98 19.55
CA ASP A 94 -4.09 -2.19 18.72
C ASP A 94 -3.46 -1.89 17.37
N GLU A 95 -2.16 -1.59 17.32
CA GLU A 95 -1.44 -1.45 16.06
C GLU A 95 -1.42 -2.75 15.26
N TRP A 96 -1.19 -3.90 15.90
CA TRP A 96 -1.33 -5.19 15.22
C TRP A 96 -2.73 -5.46 14.69
N LYS A 97 -3.77 -4.98 15.39
CA LYS A 97 -5.15 -5.14 14.95
C LYS A 97 -5.46 -4.25 13.74
N GLN A 98 -4.84 -3.07 13.67
CA GLN A 98 -5.11 -2.10 12.63
C GLN A 98 -4.22 -2.29 11.40
N TYR A 99 -2.95 -2.61 11.60
CA TYR A 99 -1.91 -2.59 10.57
C TYR A 99 -1.29 -3.96 10.30
N GLY A 100 -1.77 -5.04 10.92
CA GLY A 100 -1.15 -6.37 10.79
C GLY A 100 -0.97 -6.79 9.33
N VAL A 101 0.22 -7.31 9.01
CA VAL A 101 0.59 -7.79 7.67
C VAL A 101 1.39 -9.07 7.79
N ASP A 102 1.05 -10.06 6.97
CA ASP A 102 1.88 -11.22 6.67
C ASP A 102 3.03 -10.74 5.76
N GLY A 103 4.20 -10.60 6.38
CA GLY A 103 5.37 -9.97 5.79
C GLY A 103 6.22 -10.93 4.98
N ASP A 104 6.23 -12.22 5.33
CA ASP A 104 6.98 -13.26 4.61
C ASP A 104 6.12 -14.08 3.62
N GLY A 105 4.80 -13.89 3.66
CA GLY A 105 3.84 -14.48 2.74
C GLY A 105 3.51 -15.94 3.05
N ASP A 106 3.73 -16.41 4.29
CA ASP A 106 3.50 -17.80 4.68
C ASP A 106 2.03 -18.13 5.01
N GLY A 107 1.17 -17.11 5.04
CA GLY A 107 -0.25 -17.20 5.33
C GLY A 107 -0.61 -16.93 6.80
N PHE A 108 0.36 -16.60 7.66
CA PHE A 108 0.16 -16.31 9.07
C PHE A 108 0.60 -14.88 9.42
N VAL A 109 0.05 -14.34 10.52
CA VAL A 109 0.53 -13.10 11.13
C VAL A 109 0.95 -13.38 12.55
N GLU A 110 2.25 -13.41 12.76
CA GLU A 110 2.92 -13.82 13.98
C GLU A 110 3.70 -12.65 14.57
N ARG A 111 3.27 -12.20 15.75
CA ARG A 111 3.89 -11.03 16.42
C ARG A 111 5.37 -11.18 16.75
N ASN A 112 5.84 -12.42 16.87
CA ASN A 112 7.24 -12.75 17.15
C ASN A 112 8.07 -12.98 15.88
N GLU A 113 7.47 -12.91 14.70
CA GLU A 113 8.15 -13.06 13.42
C GLU A 113 8.65 -11.66 12.94
N PRO A 114 9.95 -11.51 12.63
CA PRO A 114 10.52 -10.24 12.18
C PRO A 114 9.91 -9.60 10.93
N TRP A 115 9.70 -10.35 9.85
CA TRP A 115 9.13 -9.85 8.60
C TRP A 115 7.70 -9.35 8.79
N ASP A 116 6.87 -10.06 9.54
CA ASP A 116 5.51 -9.62 9.88
C ASP A 116 5.54 -8.31 10.66
N GLY A 117 6.39 -8.24 11.68
CA GLY A 117 6.57 -7.02 12.47
C GLY A 117 7.04 -5.85 11.62
N ILE A 118 7.99 -6.09 10.71
CA ILE A 118 8.56 -5.07 9.81
C ILE A 118 7.51 -4.59 8.82
N ALA A 119 6.80 -5.49 8.16
CA ALA A 119 5.77 -5.16 7.18
C ALA A 119 4.59 -4.43 7.83
N THR A 120 4.19 -4.85 9.03
CA THR A 120 3.16 -4.19 9.84
C THR A 120 3.58 -2.77 10.22
N PHE A 121 4.82 -2.57 10.67
CA PHE A 121 5.32 -1.24 11.01
C PHE A 121 5.46 -0.35 9.77
N ALA A 122 5.94 -0.90 8.65
CA ALA A 122 6.04 -0.17 7.39
C ALA A 122 4.67 0.31 6.89
N ARG A 123 3.63 -0.51 7.05
CA ARG A 123 2.24 -0.13 6.76
C ARG A 123 1.75 1.01 7.65
N LEU A 124 2.08 0.99 8.94
CA LEU A 124 1.79 2.09 9.85
C LEU A 124 2.45 3.38 9.37
N LEU A 125 3.76 3.34 9.05
CA LEU A 125 4.49 4.49 8.52
C LEU A 125 3.85 5.03 7.24
N TRP A 126 3.48 4.14 6.32
CA TRP A 126 2.84 4.47 5.05
C TRP A 126 1.46 5.14 5.24
N SER A 127 0.72 4.78 6.29
CA SER A 127 -0.60 5.38 6.57
C SER A 127 -0.54 6.86 7.00
N GLN A 128 0.67 7.40 7.24
CA GLN A 128 0.91 8.73 7.80
C GLN A 128 1.62 9.65 6.78
N PRO A 129 1.46 10.99 6.87
CA PRO A 129 2.02 11.96 5.91
C PRO A 129 3.54 11.88 5.69
N THR A 130 4.25 11.41 6.71
CA THR A 130 5.70 11.41 6.80
C THR A 130 6.14 10.25 7.68
N LEU A 131 7.39 9.80 7.51
CA LEU A 131 7.99 8.79 8.39
C LEU A 131 7.97 9.27 9.85
N GLU A 132 8.20 10.55 10.10
CA GLU A 132 8.19 11.17 11.43
C GLU A 132 6.79 11.16 12.06
N ALA A 133 5.73 11.43 11.29
CA ALA A 133 4.35 11.29 11.75
C ALA A 133 4.01 9.83 12.08
N GLY A 134 4.47 8.87 11.25
CA GLY A 134 4.38 7.43 11.54
C GLY A 134 5.08 7.03 12.84
N LEU A 135 6.30 7.50 13.05
CA LEU A 135 7.04 7.26 14.30
C LEU A 135 6.32 7.87 15.51
N PHE A 136 5.68 9.04 15.35
CA PHE A 136 4.91 9.69 16.41
C PHE A 136 3.59 8.97 16.71
N GLU A 137 2.91 8.46 15.69
CA GLU A 137 1.71 7.63 15.84
C GLU A 137 2.03 6.37 16.66
N HIS A 138 3.13 5.70 16.33
CA HIS A 138 3.62 4.56 17.11
C HIS A 138 3.98 4.94 18.55
N ASN A 139 4.73 6.04 18.70
CA ASN A 139 5.21 6.50 19.99
C ASN A 139 5.09 8.03 20.08
N HIS A 140 4.10 8.49 20.85
CA HIS A 140 3.69 9.89 21.00
C HIS A 140 4.70 10.78 21.76
N ALA A 141 5.99 10.43 21.73
CA ALA A 141 7.05 11.15 22.38
C ALA A 141 8.05 11.70 21.35
N ALA A 142 8.21 13.03 21.35
CA ALA A 142 9.13 13.70 20.43
C ALA A 142 10.57 13.17 20.53
N TRP A 143 11.01 12.78 21.73
CA TRP A 143 12.35 12.20 21.94
C TRP A 143 12.52 10.86 21.21
N TYR A 144 11.45 10.08 21.04
CA TYR A 144 11.50 8.79 20.35
C TYR A 144 11.67 9.00 18.85
N VAL A 145 10.86 9.89 18.27
CA VAL A 145 10.97 10.27 16.85
C VAL A 145 12.37 10.78 16.54
N GLU A 146 12.91 11.67 17.37
CA GLU A 146 14.27 12.18 17.23
C GLU A 146 15.31 11.06 17.34
N ALA A 147 15.18 10.17 18.33
CA ALA A 147 16.09 9.05 18.51
C ALA A 147 16.09 8.10 17.30
N ALA A 148 14.92 7.76 16.76
CA ALA A 148 14.76 6.88 15.60
C ALA A 148 15.36 7.51 14.33
N VAL A 149 15.07 8.80 14.05
CA VAL A 149 15.62 9.49 12.87
C VAL A 149 17.13 9.67 12.97
N GLN A 150 17.65 10.07 14.13
CA GLN A 150 19.09 10.21 14.33
C GLN A 150 19.82 8.89 14.18
N ASP A 151 19.22 7.81 14.70
CA ASP A 151 19.82 6.49 14.61
C ASP A 151 19.73 5.90 13.20
N ALA A 152 18.63 6.12 12.48
CA ALA A 152 18.53 5.83 11.06
C ALA A 152 19.66 6.51 10.28
N GLY A 153 19.97 7.77 10.58
CA GLY A 153 21.10 8.49 9.99
C GLY A 153 22.48 7.89 10.32
N ARG A 154 22.64 7.28 11.50
CA ARG A 154 23.90 6.59 11.90
C ARG A 154 24.04 5.22 11.25
N ILE A 155 22.92 4.52 11.08
CA ILE A 155 22.86 3.20 10.44
C ILE A 155 23.04 3.32 8.93
N ALA A 156 22.46 4.38 8.34
CA ALA A 156 22.39 4.57 6.90
C ALA A 156 23.73 4.37 6.20
N GLY A 157 23.72 3.50 5.19
CA GLY A 157 24.83 3.33 4.27
C GLY A 157 24.34 3.37 2.82
N ASP A 158 25.09 2.72 1.95
CA ASP A 158 24.83 2.75 0.52
C ASP A 158 23.66 1.83 0.15
N CYS A 159 22.86 2.26 -0.81
CA CYS A 159 21.77 1.47 -1.38
C CYS A 159 21.83 1.53 -2.89
N ASP A 160 21.98 0.35 -3.50
CA ASP A 160 21.71 0.14 -4.91
C ASP A 160 20.19 0.15 -5.11
N THR A 161 19.75 0.81 -6.18
CA THR A 161 18.33 0.86 -6.54
C THR A 161 18.18 0.22 -7.90
N SER A 162 17.49 -0.91 -7.94
CA SER A 162 17.04 -1.50 -9.19
C SER A 162 15.63 -1.01 -9.48
N LYS A 163 15.42 -0.67 -10.74
CA LYS A 163 14.11 -0.38 -11.29
C LYS A 163 13.65 -1.60 -12.03
N THR A 164 12.53 -2.16 -11.61
CA THR A 164 11.92 -3.28 -12.31
C THR A 164 10.70 -2.76 -13.03
N GLU A 165 10.74 -2.83 -14.35
CA GLU A 165 9.54 -2.72 -15.18
C GLU A 165 8.52 -3.72 -14.66
N TRP A 166 7.28 -3.30 -14.44
CA TRP A 166 6.19 -4.19 -14.03
C TRP A 166 5.82 -5.15 -15.17
N ASN A 167 6.69 -6.11 -15.46
CA ASN A 167 6.40 -7.21 -16.38
C ASN A 167 5.56 -8.25 -15.65
N ILE A 168 4.28 -7.92 -15.48
CA ILE A 168 3.30 -8.83 -14.89
C ILE A 168 3.02 -9.96 -15.91
N ALA A 169 3.56 -11.15 -15.64
CA ALA A 169 3.10 -12.36 -16.29
C ALA A 169 1.74 -12.74 -15.65
N TYR A 170 0.65 -12.47 -16.35
CA TYR A 170 -0.71 -12.69 -15.86
C TYR A 170 -0.98 -14.18 -15.58
N PRO A 171 -1.42 -14.55 -14.36
CA PRO A 171 -1.82 -15.92 -14.03
C PRO A 171 -3.28 -16.22 -14.38
N VAL A 172 -4.02 -15.24 -14.93
CA VAL A 172 -5.43 -15.45 -15.33
C VAL A 172 -5.46 -15.96 -16.78
N PRO A 173 -6.15 -17.07 -17.09
CA PRO A 173 -6.37 -17.53 -18.46
C PRO A 173 -7.41 -16.63 -19.14
N THR A 174 -7.06 -15.37 -19.39
CA THR A 174 -7.78 -14.49 -20.30
C THR A 174 -6.79 -14.03 -21.37
N ASN A 175 -7.21 -14.14 -22.63
CA ASN A 175 -6.46 -13.59 -23.76
C ASN A 175 -6.76 -12.09 -23.97
N SER A 176 -7.62 -11.48 -23.14
CA SER A 176 -8.00 -10.07 -23.29
C SER A 176 -7.09 -9.20 -22.44
N THR A 177 -6.29 -8.36 -23.11
CA THR A 177 -5.57 -7.23 -22.53
C THR A 177 -6.33 -5.91 -22.71
N GLU A 178 -7.58 -5.97 -23.19
CA GLU A 178 -8.39 -4.80 -23.53
C GLU A 178 -9.54 -4.59 -22.55
N ILE A 179 -9.78 -3.33 -22.19
CA ILE A 179 -10.93 -2.89 -21.40
C ILE A 179 -12.21 -3.14 -22.20
N ASN A 180 -13.17 -3.83 -21.59
CA ASN A 180 -14.53 -3.89 -22.13
C ASN A 180 -15.28 -2.61 -21.74
N TRP A 181 -15.28 -1.64 -22.65
CA TRP A 181 -15.89 -0.32 -22.45
C TRP A 181 -17.41 -0.36 -22.26
N ASP A 182 -18.11 -1.39 -22.74
CA ASP A 182 -19.56 -1.55 -22.47
C ASP A 182 -19.83 -1.84 -20.98
N ASN A 183 -18.83 -2.37 -20.29
CA ASN A 183 -18.86 -2.70 -18.87
C ASN A 183 -18.13 -1.68 -17.99
N LEU A 184 -17.66 -0.56 -18.54
CA LEU A 184 -16.94 0.46 -17.77
C LEU A 184 -17.65 1.81 -17.87
N GLN A 185 -18.12 2.31 -16.73
CA GLN A 185 -18.61 3.67 -16.58
C GLN A 185 -17.64 4.45 -15.69
N ILE A 186 -17.30 5.67 -16.07
CA ILE A 186 -16.43 6.57 -15.30
C ILE A 186 -17.26 7.81 -14.95
N LEU A 187 -17.29 8.17 -13.67
CA LEU A 187 -18.14 9.26 -13.19
C LEU A 187 -17.69 10.61 -13.70
N ASN A 188 -16.38 10.84 -13.73
CA ASN A 188 -15.80 12.06 -14.25
C ASN A 188 -15.31 11.85 -15.68
N PRO A 189 -15.83 12.55 -16.69
CA PRO A 189 -15.34 12.46 -18.06
C PRO A 189 -13.83 12.75 -18.19
N VAL A 190 -13.25 13.57 -17.30
CA VAL A 190 -11.81 13.85 -17.32
C VAL A 190 -10.99 12.60 -16.97
N ALA A 191 -11.49 11.73 -16.10
CA ALA A 191 -10.85 10.45 -15.81
C ALA A 191 -10.89 9.46 -16.99
N GLN A 192 -11.90 9.58 -17.86
CA GLN A 192 -11.91 8.79 -19.10
C GLN A 192 -10.77 9.20 -20.04
N ASP A 193 -10.47 10.50 -20.10
CA ASP A 193 -9.33 11.01 -20.87
C ASP A 193 -7.98 10.54 -20.29
N ASP A 194 -7.90 10.25 -18.98
CA ASP A 194 -6.67 9.72 -18.38
C ASP A 194 -6.26 8.38 -19.01
N ILE A 195 -7.21 7.46 -19.18
CA ILE A 195 -6.96 6.15 -19.82
C ILE A 195 -6.59 6.35 -21.29
N GLN A 196 -7.34 7.18 -22.02
CA GLN A 196 -7.15 7.37 -23.46
C GLN A 196 -5.82 8.04 -23.80
N ASN A 197 -5.32 8.91 -22.91
CA ASN A 197 -4.06 9.62 -23.10
C ASN A 197 -2.86 8.88 -22.48
N GLY A 198 -3.03 7.66 -21.96
CA GLY A 198 -1.95 6.87 -21.38
C GLY A 198 -1.40 7.47 -20.08
N LEU A 199 -2.23 8.15 -19.30
CA LEU A 199 -1.86 8.79 -18.04
C LEU A 199 -2.07 7.87 -16.82
N ILE A 200 -2.61 6.67 -17.05
CA ILE A 200 -2.89 5.66 -16.04
C ILE A 200 -1.85 4.54 -16.15
N ASP A 201 -1.29 4.18 -15.01
CA ASP A 201 -0.34 3.08 -14.87
C ASP A 201 -0.92 1.80 -15.48
N GLN A 202 -0.08 1.10 -16.25
CA GLN A 202 -0.50 -0.08 -16.99
C GLN A 202 -1.06 -1.18 -16.07
N ARG A 203 -0.66 -1.24 -14.80
CA ARG A 203 -1.22 -2.17 -13.81
C ARG A 203 -2.70 -1.91 -13.55
N VAL A 204 -3.09 -0.64 -13.41
CA VAL A 204 -4.49 -0.24 -13.22
C VAL A 204 -5.30 -0.53 -14.48
N VAL A 205 -4.77 -0.18 -15.67
CA VAL A 205 -5.40 -0.48 -16.96
C VAL A 205 -5.66 -1.98 -17.11
N ASN A 206 -4.69 -2.82 -16.72
CA ASN A 206 -4.83 -4.27 -16.82
C ASN A 206 -5.82 -4.84 -15.81
N LEU A 207 -5.90 -4.31 -14.58
CA LEU A 207 -6.94 -4.70 -13.64
C LEU A 207 -8.33 -4.34 -14.18
N LEU A 208 -8.51 -3.15 -14.74
CA LEU A 208 -9.75 -2.76 -15.42
C LEU A 208 -10.07 -3.72 -16.57
N ALA A 209 -9.09 -4.08 -17.40
CA ALA A 209 -9.27 -5.02 -18.50
C ALA A 209 -9.75 -6.40 -18.02
N ILE A 210 -9.19 -6.92 -16.93
CA ILE A 210 -9.59 -8.21 -16.34
C ILE A 210 -10.99 -8.13 -15.71
N LEU A 211 -11.22 -7.14 -14.85
CA LEU A 211 -12.48 -7.02 -14.12
C LEU A 211 -13.67 -6.79 -15.07
N THR A 212 -13.49 -5.96 -16.10
CA THR A 212 -14.55 -5.63 -17.07
C THR A 212 -14.95 -6.81 -17.98
N GLN A 213 -14.20 -7.92 -17.97
CA GLN A 213 -14.65 -9.16 -18.63
C GLN A 213 -15.81 -9.83 -17.89
N LYS A 214 -15.90 -9.64 -16.57
CA LYS A 214 -16.89 -10.31 -15.71
C LYS A 214 -17.88 -9.34 -15.05
N TYR A 215 -17.46 -8.13 -14.75
CA TYR A 215 -18.24 -7.16 -13.99
C TYR A 215 -18.51 -5.90 -14.79
N SER A 216 -19.66 -5.26 -14.57
CA SER A 216 -19.81 -3.85 -14.92
C SER A 216 -19.35 -2.97 -13.77
N LEU A 217 -18.46 -2.02 -14.05
CA LEU A 217 -17.81 -1.17 -13.05
C LEU A 217 -18.26 0.28 -13.21
N LEU A 218 -18.41 0.95 -12.06
CA LEU A 218 -18.53 2.40 -11.97
C LEU A 218 -17.29 2.94 -11.25
N ILE A 219 -16.41 3.62 -11.99
CA ILE A 219 -15.19 4.22 -11.46
C ILE A 219 -15.50 5.66 -11.02
N SER A 220 -15.26 5.97 -9.75
CA SER A 220 -15.46 7.33 -9.21
C SER A 220 -14.26 8.22 -9.34
N SER A 221 -13.05 7.65 -9.30
CA SER A 221 -11.79 8.40 -9.33
C SER A 221 -10.70 7.62 -10.09
N LEU A 222 -9.94 8.31 -10.93
CA LEU A 222 -8.66 7.88 -11.49
C LEU A 222 -7.58 8.91 -11.15
N ARG A 223 -7.04 9.68 -12.11
CA ARG A 223 -5.92 10.59 -11.84
C ARG A 223 -6.36 12.04 -11.74
N SER A 224 -6.94 12.54 -12.82
CA SER A 224 -7.18 13.97 -13.02
C SER A 224 -8.38 14.51 -12.24
N ASP A 225 -9.12 13.60 -11.59
CA ASP A 225 -10.28 13.83 -10.75
C ASP A 225 -10.03 13.52 -9.26
N HIS A 226 -8.77 13.55 -8.82
CA HIS A 226 -8.39 13.41 -7.42
C HIS A 226 -7.26 14.38 -7.04
N SER A 227 -7.30 14.93 -5.81
CA SER A 227 -6.26 15.86 -5.33
C SER A 227 -4.86 15.22 -5.28
N MET A 228 -3.83 16.05 -5.47
CA MET A 228 -2.43 15.61 -5.34
C MET A 228 -2.13 14.97 -3.98
N LEU A 229 -2.70 15.52 -2.92
CA LEU A 229 -2.49 15.06 -1.56
C LEU A 229 -3.70 14.25 -1.06
N THR A 230 -3.44 13.19 -0.29
CA THR A 230 -4.44 12.47 0.51
C THR A 230 -4.87 13.31 1.71
N ALA A 231 -5.94 12.92 2.41
CA ALA A 231 -6.36 13.57 3.65
C ALA A 231 -5.26 13.58 4.72
N SER A 232 -4.43 12.53 4.74
CA SER A 232 -3.27 12.43 5.62
C SER A 232 -2.08 13.27 5.16
N GLY A 233 -2.09 13.87 3.96
CA GLY A 233 -1.01 14.73 3.45
C GLY A 233 0.06 14.01 2.62
N ASN A 234 -0.11 12.72 2.31
CA ASN A 234 0.75 11.97 1.39
C ASN A 234 0.43 12.33 -0.06
N VAL A 235 1.41 12.21 -0.98
CA VAL A 235 1.09 12.27 -2.42
C VAL A 235 0.26 11.04 -2.77
N SER A 236 -0.94 11.25 -3.30
CA SER A 236 -1.89 10.19 -3.62
C SER A 236 -1.42 9.35 -4.81
N ASN A 237 -1.66 8.03 -4.76
CA ASN A 237 -1.43 7.17 -5.92
C ASN A 237 -2.34 7.54 -7.10
N HIS A 238 -3.51 8.14 -6.85
CA HIS A 238 -4.35 8.73 -7.90
C HIS A 238 -3.57 9.79 -8.70
N TYR A 239 -2.89 10.73 -8.03
CA TYR A 239 -2.13 11.78 -8.70
C TYR A 239 -1.03 11.26 -9.64
N GLY A 240 -0.43 10.13 -9.26
CA GLY A 240 0.55 9.41 -10.07
C GLY A 240 -0.04 8.53 -11.17
N GLY A 241 -1.37 8.47 -11.32
CA GLY A 241 -2.04 7.55 -12.26
C GLY A 241 -2.05 6.09 -11.82
N ARG A 242 -1.71 5.79 -10.56
CA ARG A 242 -1.50 4.43 -10.05
C ARG A 242 -2.64 3.89 -9.19
N ALA A 243 -3.79 4.55 -9.15
CA ALA A 243 -4.94 4.08 -8.38
C ALA A 243 -6.26 4.25 -9.13
N MET A 244 -7.26 3.47 -8.70
CA MET A 244 -8.65 3.57 -9.12
C MET A 244 -9.58 3.42 -7.92
N ASP A 245 -10.67 4.19 -7.93
CA ASP A 245 -11.78 4.01 -7.00
C ASP A 245 -12.98 3.38 -7.72
N ILE A 246 -13.42 2.22 -7.26
CA ILE A 246 -14.61 1.53 -7.77
C ILE A 246 -15.78 1.82 -6.83
N ALA A 247 -16.73 2.63 -7.29
CA ALA A 247 -17.89 3.03 -6.49
C ALA A 247 -19.13 2.15 -6.67
N ALA A 248 -19.20 1.35 -7.74
CA ALA A 248 -20.23 0.34 -7.90
C ALA A 248 -19.76 -0.83 -8.77
N VAL A 249 -20.29 -2.01 -8.48
CA VAL A 249 -20.06 -3.24 -9.25
C VAL A 249 -21.42 -3.84 -9.61
N ASN A 250 -21.63 -4.18 -10.87
CA ASN A 250 -22.89 -4.72 -11.39
C ASN A 250 -24.12 -3.82 -11.07
N GLY A 251 -23.90 -2.50 -11.02
CA GLY A 251 -24.92 -1.50 -10.67
C GLY A 251 -25.22 -1.38 -9.17
N VAL A 252 -24.62 -2.21 -8.32
CA VAL A 252 -24.76 -2.14 -6.86
C VAL A 252 -23.69 -1.20 -6.28
N PRO A 253 -24.07 -0.13 -5.55
CA PRO A 253 -23.11 0.78 -4.94
C PRO A 253 -22.27 0.10 -3.87
N CYS A 254 -20.99 0.44 -3.76
CA CYS A 254 -20.09 -0.13 -2.75
C CYS A 254 -20.33 0.40 -1.32
N THR A 255 -21.35 1.24 -1.12
CA THR A 255 -21.98 1.44 0.20
C THR A 255 -22.65 0.16 0.72
N ASP A 256 -23.02 -0.78 -0.16
CA ASP A 256 -23.45 -2.11 0.23
C ASP A 256 -22.23 -2.99 0.52
N GLN A 257 -21.94 -3.15 1.81
CA GLN A 257 -20.82 -3.94 2.33
C GLN A 257 -21.24 -5.31 2.86
N SER A 258 -22.42 -5.79 2.47
CA SER A 258 -22.86 -7.15 2.78
C SER A 258 -21.90 -8.19 2.20
N GLU A 259 -21.87 -9.38 2.79
CA GLU A 259 -20.98 -10.46 2.36
C GLU A 259 -21.25 -10.93 0.92
N ASP A 260 -22.49 -10.82 0.47
CA ASP A 260 -22.98 -11.19 -0.86
C ASP A 260 -22.98 -10.02 -1.86
N SER A 261 -22.55 -8.82 -1.45
CA SER A 261 -22.39 -7.68 -2.35
C SER A 261 -21.34 -7.96 -3.44
N PRO A 262 -21.58 -7.56 -4.70
CA PRO A 262 -20.59 -7.71 -5.76
C PRO A 262 -19.32 -6.86 -5.53
N CYS A 263 -19.41 -5.76 -4.75
CA CYS A 263 -18.22 -5.03 -4.31
C CYS A 263 -17.37 -5.89 -3.36
N THR A 264 -18.00 -6.60 -2.43
CA THR A 264 -17.33 -7.56 -1.52
C THR A 264 -16.66 -8.71 -2.30
N GLU A 265 -17.26 -9.19 -3.40
CA GLU A 265 -16.63 -10.18 -4.27
C GLU A 265 -15.38 -9.60 -4.96
N VAL A 266 -15.48 -8.41 -5.57
CA VAL A 266 -14.38 -7.78 -6.31
C VAL A 266 -13.19 -7.47 -5.41
N ILE A 267 -13.41 -6.90 -4.23
CA ILE A 267 -12.35 -6.55 -3.28
C ILE A 267 -11.60 -7.80 -2.77
N ARG A 268 -12.31 -8.91 -2.52
CA ARG A 268 -11.71 -10.21 -2.18
C ARG A 268 -10.92 -10.83 -3.34
N ILE A 269 -11.38 -10.66 -4.58
CA ILE A 269 -10.61 -11.07 -5.76
C ILE A 269 -9.31 -10.27 -5.83
N LEU A 270 -9.37 -8.94 -5.72
CA LEU A 270 -8.20 -8.08 -5.75
C LEU A 270 -7.17 -8.46 -4.69
N ALA A 271 -7.62 -8.73 -3.46
CA ALA A 271 -6.78 -9.19 -2.36
C ALA A 271 -6.09 -10.54 -2.58
N THR A 272 -6.70 -11.42 -3.39
CA THR A 272 -6.20 -12.79 -3.63
C THR A 272 -5.41 -12.93 -4.93
N LEU A 273 -5.23 -11.85 -5.67
CA LEU A 273 -4.38 -11.84 -6.87
C LEU A 273 -2.93 -12.23 -6.51
N PRO A 274 -2.19 -12.89 -7.41
CA PRO A 274 -0.78 -13.18 -7.15
C PRO A 274 0.07 -11.91 -7.05
N ASP A 275 1.18 -12.00 -6.33
CA ASP A 275 2.14 -10.91 -6.19
C ASP A 275 2.63 -10.44 -7.57
N GLY A 276 2.84 -9.13 -7.69
CA GLY A 276 3.07 -8.46 -8.98
C GLY A 276 1.78 -8.01 -9.67
N VAL A 277 0.64 -8.71 -9.50
CA VAL A 277 -0.68 -8.28 -10.01
C VAL A 277 -1.51 -7.60 -8.93
N LYS A 278 -1.40 -8.07 -7.69
CA LYS A 278 -2.14 -7.59 -6.52
C LYS A 278 -1.87 -6.10 -6.26
N PRO A 279 -2.90 -5.26 -6.05
CA PRO A 279 -2.71 -3.89 -5.56
C PRO A 279 -1.89 -3.88 -4.26
N THR A 280 -0.92 -2.98 -4.15
CA THR A 280 -0.14 -2.82 -2.92
C THR A 280 -0.78 -1.83 -1.95
N GLU A 281 -1.76 -1.06 -2.42
CA GLU A 281 -2.67 -0.26 -1.62
C GLU A 281 -4.10 -0.71 -1.95
N LEU A 282 -4.73 -1.46 -1.05
CA LEU A 282 -6.10 -1.91 -1.22
C LEU A 282 -6.88 -1.40 -0.02
N ILE A 283 -7.95 -0.64 -0.20
CA ILE A 283 -8.66 -0.01 0.93
C ILE A 283 -10.17 -0.17 0.75
N TYR A 284 -10.86 -0.49 1.85
CA TYR A 284 -12.31 -0.58 1.90
C TYR A 284 -12.85 -0.24 3.30
N GLY A 285 -14.17 -0.27 3.48
CA GLY A 285 -14.80 0.04 4.77
C GLY A 285 -14.50 -0.97 5.90
N TRP A 286 -13.97 -2.14 5.55
CA TRP A 286 -13.53 -3.18 6.46
C TRP A 286 -12.34 -3.93 5.84
N ASP A 287 -11.62 -4.66 6.69
CA ASP A 287 -10.44 -5.40 6.31
C ASP A 287 -10.83 -6.70 5.61
N VAL A 288 -10.54 -6.78 4.30
CA VAL A 288 -11.06 -7.85 3.43
C VAL A 288 -10.17 -9.08 3.33
N ASP A 289 -8.92 -8.96 3.74
CA ASP A 289 -7.92 -10.01 3.59
C ASP A 289 -7.13 -10.28 4.88
N GLY A 290 -7.44 -9.56 5.94
CA GLY A 290 -6.83 -9.69 7.25
C GLY A 290 -5.37 -9.27 7.19
N SER A 291 -4.54 -10.29 6.98
CA SER A 291 -3.09 -10.18 6.94
C SER A 291 -2.53 -9.67 5.61
N GLY A 292 -3.38 -9.45 4.60
CA GLY A 292 -2.96 -9.01 3.27
C GLY A 292 -2.79 -7.49 3.18
N PRO A 293 -2.59 -6.94 1.96
CA PRO A 293 -2.44 -5.51 1.76
C PRO A 293 -3.72 -4.69 2.02
N ALA A 294 -4.90 -5.31 2.18
CA ALA A 294 -6.16 -4.57 2.31
C ALA A 294 -6.34 -3.89 3.66
N PHE A 295 -6.61 -2.58 3.65
CA PHE A 295 -6.72 -1.74 4.84
C PHE A 295 -8.17 -1.28 5.05
N ALA A 296 -8.61 -1.31 6.30
CA ALA A 296 -9.93 -0.80 6.67
C ALA A 296 -9.87 0.70 6.96
N MET A 297 -10.62 1.51 6.22
CA MET A 297 -10.76 2.95 6.49
C MET A 297 -12.22 3.38 6.45
N SER A 298 -12.63 4.20 7.42
CA SER A 298 -14.03 4.61 7.58
C SER A 298 -14.53 5.56 6.49
N ASP A 299 -13.63 6.33 5.88
CA ASP A 299 -13.87 7.19 4.72
C ASP A 299 -13.86 6.41 3.38
N HIS A 300 -13.54 5.12 3.40
CA HIS A 300 -13.61 4.23 2.22
C HIS A 300 -14.83 3.30 2.29
N THR A 301 -15.93 3.81 2.88
CA THR A 301 -17.16 3.02 3.02
C THR A 301 -18.08 3.06 1.81
N ASP A 302 -17.80 3.91 0.82
CA ASP A 302 -18.61 4.08 -0.38
C ASP A 302 -17.90 3.69 -1.69
N HIS A 303 -16.63 3.28 -1.64
CA HIS A 303 -15.85 2.83 -2.79
C HIS A 303 -14.76 1.83 -2.38
N ILE A 304 -14.30 1.02 -3.32
CA ILE A 304 -13.07 0.23 -3.22
C ILE A 304 -11.93 1.06 -3.78
N HIS A 305 -10.89 1.33 -3.00
CA HIS A 305 -9.65 1.91 -3.51
C HIS A 305 -8.68 0.79 -3.85
N ALA A 306 -8.16 0.80 -5.07
CA ALA A 306 -7.11 -0.11 -5.51
C ALA A 306 -5.98 0.70 -6.15
N GLY A 307 -4.86 0.77 -5.45
CA GLY A 307 -3.67 1.53 -5.80
C GLY A 307 -2.41 0.67 -5.82
N PHE A 308 -1.42 1.21 -6.51
CA PHE A 308 -0.09 0.63 -6.56
C PHE A 308 0.98 1.64 -6.14
N GLY A 309 1.79 1.22 -5.18
CA GLY A 309 3.03 1.87 -4.81
C GLY A 309 4.04 1.95 -5.96
N LEU A 310 5.02 2.84 -5.74
CA LEU A 310 6.27 2.94 -6.50
C LEU A 310 7.20 1.76 -6.25
#